data_AF-A0A140KDK6-F1
#
_entry.id   AF-A0A140KDK6-F1
#
_cell.length_a   1.000
_cell.length_b   1.000
_cell.length_c   1.000
_cell.angle_alpha   90.00
_cell.angle_beta   90.00
_cell.angle_gamma   90.00
#
_symmetry.space_group_name_H-M   'P 1'
#
loop_
_entity.id
_entity.type
_entity.pdbx_description
1 polymer ?
#
loop_
_entity_poly.entity_id
_entity_poly.type
_entity_poly.pdbx_seq_one_letter_code
_entity_poly.pdbx_strand_id
1 'polypeptide(L)'
;MKTPLSPHEKQQLWRQYQAQKQRKKKLDAHLKRDLKRGWLFPYLTQTENLMWGRWQYWQKCQLLPEVAWERWKWEKAISLIENRKPEVIPKFVIEHTLPDREIPQISWVYNEQAEKMLFDCLDAIPVSGGWNSWSSWSYLRYFLHWLLFGLGHPGYKELPEEPQGCEGASMRLYQLFDLSYLLMFPYDYFGRILPQISGKKAQQATGFFPTPMVVSEFISKILDSDCSNNKLARIKTVNEPAVGTGSMLLTQSNYNLCAIGIDLNRVYLECALIQFALYAPWYYCPIWWLGNTDLICGNSLTLENFESINTKFWLPIFADIVKVKLEPIDNEIYQENLKQTLQKLTKKHEKLNIENVTNSIVNKALNHQKSKPKIHQASLFDYLK
;
A
#
# COMPACT_ATOMS: atom_id res chain seq x y z
N MET A 1 -1.30 -21.01 10.56
CA MET A 1 -1.12 -20.16 9.35
C MET A 1 0.03 -20.74 8.55
N LYS A 2 -0.10 -20.90 7.23
CA LYS A 2 0.97 -21.45 6.39
C LYS A 2 2.02 -20.36 6.11
N THR A 3 3.29 -20.68 6.29
CA THR A 3 4.44 -19.86 5.86
C THR A 3 4.39 -19.71 4.32
N PRO A 4 4.88 -18.60 3.74
CA PRO A 4 5.07 -18.51 2.29
C PRO A 4 5.88 -19.70 1.77
N LEU A 5 5.60 -20.11 0.53
CA LEU A 5 6.29 -21.23 -0.11
C LEU A 5 7.79 -20.94 -0.23
N SER A 6 8.61 -21.94 0.04
CA SER A 6 10.04 -21.90 -0.25
C SER A 6 10.30 -21.77 -1.75
N PRO A 7 11.50 -21.32 -2.18
CA PRO A 7 11.84 -21.24 -3.60
C PRO A 7 11.64 -22.56 -4.37
N HIS A 8 11.96 -23.68 -3.73
CA HIS A 8 11.76 -25.01 -4.30
C HIS A 8 10.27 -25.35 -4.46
N GLU A 9 9.44 -25.08 -3.44
CA GLU A 9 7.99 -25.30 -3.54
C GLU A 9 7.34 -24.40 -4.60
N LYS A 10 7.77 -23.14 -4.73
CA LYS A 10 7.33 -22.24 -5.82
C LYS A 10 7.67 -22.84 -7.18
N GLN A 11 8.88 -23.35 -7.35
CA GLN A 11 9.30 -23.99 -8.60
C GLN A 11 8.48 -25.25 -8.91
N GLN A 12 8.18 -26.08 -7.91
CA GLN A 12 7.34 -27.26 -8.08
C GLN A 12 5.90 -26.88 -8.46
N LEU A 13 5.31 -25.91 -7.76
CA LEU A 13 3.99 -25.38 -8.07
C LEU A 13 3.95 -24.82 -9.49
N TRP A 14 5.01 -24.15 -9.93
CA TRP A 14 5.12 -23.65 -11.30
C TRP A 14 5.09 -24.76 -12.34
N ARG A 15 5.86 -25.83 -12.13
CA ARG A 15 5.88 -26.99 -13.03
C ARG A 15 4.50 -27.64 -13.13
N GLN A 16 3.81 -27.78 -11.99
CA GLN A 16 2.45 -28.31 -11.95
C GLN A 16 1.47 -27.40 -12.69
N TYR A 17 1.55 -26.10 -12.47
CA TYR A 17 0.73 -25.11 -13.16
C TYR A 17 0.93 -25.16 -14.68
N GLN A 18 2.19 -25.21 -15.15
CA GLN A 18 2.50 -25.35 -16.57
C GLN A 18 1.97 -26.66 -17.16
N ALA A 19 2.06 -27.77 -16.42
CA ALA A 19 1.55 -29.06 -16.87
C ALA A 19 0.01 -29.10 -16.98
N GLN A 20 -0.70 -28.32 -16.17
CA GLN A 20 -2.16 -28.25 -16.15
C GLN A 20 -2.74 -27.24 -17.14
N LYS A 21 -1.90 -26.38 -17.75
CA LYS A 21 -2.36 -25.30 -18.61
C LYS A 21 -3.09 -25.88 -19.83
N GLN A 22 -4.41 -25.70 -19.86
CA GLN A 22 -5.26 -26.18 -20.96
C GLN A 22 -4.89 -25.52 -22.28
N ARG A 23 -5.13 -26.23 -23.40
CA ARG A 23 -4.95 -25.71 -24.77
C ARG A 23 -5.71 -24.39 -24.94
N LYS A 24 -5.13 -23.46 -25.72
CA LYS A 24 -5.71 -22.15 -26.05
C LYS A 24 -7.16 -22.33 -26.54
N LYS A 25 -8.12 -21.91 -25.73
CA LYS A 25 -9.52 -21.77 -26.13
C LYS A 25 -9.69 -20.44 -26.85
N LYS A 26 -10.57 -20.40 -27.85
CA LYS A 26 -10.97 -19.15 -28.50
C LYS A 26 -11.64 -18.27 -27.43
N LEU A 27 -11.21 -17.01 -27.32
CA LEU A 27 -11.79 -16.06 -26.38
C LEU A 27 -13.23 -15.74 -26.78
N ASP A 28 -14.14 -15.74 -25.80
CA ASP A 28 -15.54 -15.38 -26.01
C ASP A 28 -15.79 -13.93 -25.61
N ALA A 29 -16.01 -13.05 -26.60
CA ALA A 29 -16.30 -11.63 -26.37
C ALA A 29 -17.70 -11.40 -25.76
N HIS A 30 -18.60 -12.38 -25.88
CA HIS A 30 -19.98 -12.29 -25.41
C HIS A 30 -20.21 -13.03 -24.09
N LEU A 31 -19.12 -13.48 -23.44
CA LEU A 31 -19.18 -14.06 -22.11
C LEU A 31 -19.88 -13.08 -21.17
N LYS A 32 -20.94 -13.52 -20.48
CA LYS A 32 -21.67 -12.66 -19.55
C LYS A 32 -21.15 -12.87 -18.13
N ARG A 33 -20.25 -11.98 -17.68
CA ARG A 33 -19.82 -11.90 -16.28
C ARG A 33 -20.08 -10.50 -15.74
N ASP A 34 -20.74 -10.44 -14.60
CA ASP A 34 -20.93 -9.21 -13.83
C ASP A 34 -19.71 -9.03 -12.92
N LEU A 35 -18.70 -8.30 -13.42
CA LEU A 35 -17.48 -8.00 -12.66
C LEU A 35 -17.78 -6.88 -11.68
N LYS A 36 -17.81 -7.20 -10.39
CA LYS A 36 -17.88 -6.21 -9.31
C LYS A 36 -16.51 -5.58 -9.07
N ARG A 37 -16.48 -4.35 -8.55
CA ARG A 37 -15.25 -3.72 -8.06
C ARG A 37 -14.57 -4.69 -7.09
N GLY A 38 -13.24 -4.82 -7.17
CA GLY A 38 -12.49 -5.70 -6.28
C GLY A 38 -12.56 -7.19 -6.62
N TRP A 39 -13.18 -7.60 -7.74
CA TRP A 39 -13.32 -9.03 -8.09
C TRP A 39 -11.98 -9.79 -8.17
N LEU A 40 -10.87 -9.12 -8.49
CA LEU A 40 -9.53 -9.70 -8.59
C LEU A 40 -8.84 -9.81 -7.22
N PHE A 41 -9.25 -8.99 -6.25
CA PHE A 41 -8.60 -8.86 -4.95
C PHE A 41 -8.56 -10.15 -4.12
N PRO A 42 -9.61 -11.00 -4.07
CA PRO A 42 -9.53 -12.31 -3.42
C PRO A 42 -8.46 -13.22 -4.03
N TYR A 43 -8.29 -13.20 -5.35
CA TYR A 43 -7.29 -14.02 -6.05
C TYR A 43 -5.88 -13.49 -5.79
N LEU A 44 -5.71 -12.16 -5.78
CA LEU A 44 -4.46 -11.49 -5.40
C LEU A 44 -4.02 -11.92 -4.01
N THR A 45 -4.88 -11.70 -3.01
CA THR A 45 -4.51 -11.92 -1.61
C THR A 45 -4.27 -13.41 -1.32
N GLN A 46 -5.06 -14.32 -1.89
CA GLN A 46 -4.82 -15.76 -1.72
C GLN A 46 -3.49 -16.20 -2.34
N THR A 47 -3.21 -15.77 -3.57
CA THR A 47 -2.00 -16.17 -4.29
C THR A 47 -0.76 -15.51 -3.67
N GLU A 48 -0.80 -14.19 -3.43
CA GLU A 48 0.31 -13.45 -2.84
C GLU A 48 0.66 -13.95 -1.44
N ASN A 49 -0.34 -14.33 -0.63
CA ASN A 49 -0.09 -14.93 0.68
C ASN A 49 0.66 -16.26 0.63
N LEU A 50 0.45 -17.05 -0.44
CA LEU A 50 1.22 -18.27 -0.67
C LEU A 50 2.63 -17.94 -1.17
N MET A 51 2.80 -16.88 -1.96
CA MET A 51 4.08 -16.54 -2.57
C MET A 51 5.01 -15.75 -1.64
N TRP A 52 4.55 -14.64 -1.08
CA TRP A 52 5.41 -13.69 -0.36
C TRP A 52 4.85 -13.28 1.00
N GLY A 53 3.52 -13.27 1.18
CA GLY A 53 2.89 -12.98 2.48
C GLY A 53 2.95 -11.52 2.89
N ARG A 54 3.12 -10.59 1.93
CA ARG A 54 3.14 -9.15 2.16
C ARG A 54 1.77 -8.59 2.47
N TRP A 55 0.69 -9.08 1.85
CA TRP A 55 -0.67 -8.68 2.23
C TRP A 55 -1.01 -9.11 3.65
N GLN A 56 -0.60 -10.31 4.06
CA GLN A 56 -0.69 -10.75 5.46
C GLN A 56 0.15 -9.88 6.42
N TYR A 57 1.36 -9.51 6.02
CA TYR A 57 2.20 -8.62 6.83
C TYR A 57 1.56 -7.24 6.97
N TRP A 58 1.12 -6.65 5.85
CA TRP A 58 0.37 -5.41 5.80
C TRP A 58 -0.88 -5.46 6.68
N GLN A 59 -1.66 -6.55 6.62
CA GLN A 59 -2.86 -6.70 7.44
C GLN A 59 -2.52 -6.60 8.93
N LYS A 60 -1.42 -7.22 9.37
CA LYS A 60 -0.95 -7.11 10.77
C LYS A 60 -0.55 -5.68 11.12
N CYS A 61 0.13 -4.98 10.21
CA CYS A 61 0.49 -3.58 10.40
C CYS A 61 -0.73 -2.65 10.49
N GLN A 62 -1.85 -2.99 9.86
CA GLN A 62 -3.09 -2.20 9.96
C GLN A 62 -3.77 -2.31 11.33
N LEU A 63 -3.48 -3.36 12.11
CA LEU A 63 -4.08 -3.58 13.43
C LEU A 63 -3.35 -2.75 14.48
N LEU A 64 -3.98 -1.69 14.98
CA LEU A 64 -3.49 -0.92 16.11
C LEU A 64 -4.08 -1.49 17.42
N PRO A 65 -3.26 -2.02 18.36
CA PRO A 65 -3.77 -2.49 19.64
C PRO A 65 -4.44 -1.37 20.43
N GLU A 66 -5.53 -1.68 21.13
CA GLU A 66 -6.31 -0.71 21.92
C GLU A 66 -5.43 0.06 22.92
N VAL A 67 -4.52 -0.63 23.61
CA VAL A 67 -3.57 -0.01 24.54
C VAL A 67 -2.67 1.03 23.87
N ALA A 68 -2.23 0.77 22.64
CA ALA A 68 -1.40 1.69 21.88
C ALA A 68 -2.23 2.88 21.38
N TRP A 69 -3.45 2.62 20.91
CA TRP A 69 -4.38 3.66 20.47
C TRP A 69 -4.77 4.61 21.60
N GLU A 70 -5.23 4.06 22.73
CA GLU A 70 -5.64 4.85 23.89
C GLU A 70 -4.51 5.72 24.39
N ARG A 71 -3.30 5.16 24.55
CA ARG A 71 -2.14 5.94 24.97
C ARG A 71 -1.74 7.00 23.95
N TRP A 72 -1.86 6.72 22.65
CA TRP A 72 -1.52 7.70 21.60
C TRP A 72 -2.46 8.90 21.60
N LYS A 73 -3.77 8.71 21.87
CA LYS A 73 -4.70 9.85 22.06
C LYS A 73 -4.26 10.81 23.16
N TRP A 74 -3.61 10.30 24.20
CA TRP A 74 -3.08 11.08 25.33
C TRP A 74 -1.66 11.61 25.11
N GLU A 75 -1.03 11.35 23.97
CA GLU A 75 0.38 11.70 23.71
C GLU A 75 0.69 13.17 23.98
N LYS A 76 -0.19 14.10 23.55
CA LYS A 76 -0.01 15.54 23.84
C LYS A 76 -0.02 15.85 25.34
N ALA A 77 -0.89 15.20 26.11
CA ALA A 77 -0.96 15.40 27.55
C ALA A 77 0.23 14.74 28.27
N ILE A 78 0.61 13.54 27.85
CA ILE A 78 1.77 12.81 28.36
C ILE A 78 3.06 13.61 28.10
N SER A 79 3.25 14.13 26.88
CA SER A 79 4.44 14.90 26.53
C SER A 79 4.57 16.18 27.36
N LEU A 80 3.45 16.84 27.69
CA LEU A 80 3.43 17.99 28.58
C LEU A 80 3.86 17.62 30.01
N ILE A 81 3.36 16.51 30.55
CA ILE A 81 3.74 16.00 31.88
C ILE A 81 5.24 15.63 31.91
N GLU A 82 5.74 15.04 30.83
CA GLU A 82 7.13 14.59 30.69
C GLU A 82 8.08 15.72 30.24
N ASN A 83 7.60 16.95 30.09
CA ASN A 83 8.36 18.11 29.61
C ASN A 83 9.14 17.83 28.30
N ARG A 84 8.50 17.15 27.35
CA ARG A 84 9.04 16.85 26.02
C ARG A 84 8.09 17.30 24.92
N LYS A 85 8.62 17.42 23.69
CA LYS A 85 7.79 17.67 22.52
C LYS A 85 6.94 16.41 22.21
N PRO A 86 5.67 16.57 21.83
CA PRO A 86 4.85 15.44 21.39
C PRO A 86 5.45 14.84 20.12
N GLU A 87 5.52 13.51 20.07
CA GLU A 87 5.94 12.79 18.87
C GLU A 87 4.74 12.61 17.94
N VAL A 88 4.95 12.74 16.62
CA VAL A 88 3.88 12.51 15.63
C VAL A 88 3.41 11.05 15.71
N ILE A 89 4.37 10.13 15.77
CA ILE A 89 4.14 8.70 16.01
C ILE A 89 5.06 8.30 17.16
N PRO A 90 4.54 8.13 18.39
CA PRO A 90 5.35 7.74 19.53
C PRO A 90 6.01 6.38 19.34
N LYS A 91 7.24 6.22 19.84
CA LYS A 91 7.97 4.92 19.76
C LYS A 91 7.16 3.72 20.25
N PHE A 92 6.41 3.87 21.35
CA PHE A 92 5.61 2.79 21.90
C PHE A 92 4.53 2.31 20.92
N VAL A 93 3.97 3.20 20.09
CA VAL A 93 2.97 2.82 19.07
C VAL A 93 3.63 1.85 18.09
N ILE A 94 4.84 2.17 17.64
CA ILE A 94 5.60 1.35 16.71
C ILE A 94 5.95 -0.01 17.35
N GLU A 95 6.43 0.00 18.59
CA GLU A 95 6.82 -1.21 19.33
C GLU A 95 5.65 -2.19 19.51
N HIS A 96 4.46 -1.68 19.83
CA HIS A 96 3.26 -2.50 20.09
C HIS A 96 2.54 -2.92 18.80
N THR A 97 2.71 -2.17 17.71
CA THR A 97 1.89 -2.33 16.49
C THR A 97 2.64 -3.05 15.38
N LEU A 98 3.91 -2.70 15.13
CA LEU A 98 4.65 -3.36 14.06
C LEU A 98 5.01 -4.80 14.43
N PRO A 99 4.84 -5.76 13.51
CA PRO A 99 5.31 -7.12 13.71
C PRO A 99 6.80 -7.18 14.06
N ASP A 100 7.18 -8.06 15.00
CA ASP A 100 8.60 -8.25 15.35
C ASP A 100 9.42 -8.74 14.15
N ARG A 101 8.87 -9.71 13.42
CA ARG A 101 9.46 -10.24 12.18
C ARG A 101 9.70 -9.14 11.15
N GLU A 102 10.72 -9.32 10.32
CA GLU A 102 11.05 -8.44 9.21
C GLU A 102 9.94 -8.37 8.15
N ILE A 103 10.01 -7.36 7.28
CA ILE A 103 9.17 -7.26 6.09
C ILE A 103 9.46 -8.49 5.21
N PRO A 104 8.44 -9.20 4.69
CA PRO A 104 8.67 -10.31 3.79
C PRO A 104 9.40 -9.84 2.53
N GLN A 105 10.54 -10.46 2.25
CA GLN A 105 11.41 -10.08 1.13
C GLN A 105 10.87 -10.61 -0.20
N ILE A 106 10.92 -9.78 -1.23
CA ILE A 106 10.73 -10.19 -2.63
C ILE A 106 12.09 -10.30 -3.31
N SER A 107 12.27 -11.39 -4.05
CA SER A 107 13.34 -11.53 -5.04
C SER A 107 12.77 -11.14 -6.40
N TRP A 108 13.32 -10.08 -7.00
CA TRP A 108 12.83 -9.54 -8.26
C TRP A 108 13.39 -10.35 -9.43
N VAL A 109 12.51 -10.95 -10.23
CA VAL A 109 12.90 -11.85 -11.31
C VAL A 109 12.03 -11.61 -12.53
N TYR A 110 12.69 -11.26 -13.63
CA TYR A 110 12.04 -11.12 -14.92
C TYR A 110 11.61 -12.48 -15.46
N ASN A 111 10.41 -12.52 -16.05
CA ASN A 111 9.94 -13.67 -16.81
C ASN A 111 9.31 -13.24 -18.13
N GLU A 112 9.79 -13.81 -19.23
CA GLU A 112 9.31 -13.49 -20.58
C GLU A 112 7.85 -13.92 -20.81
N GLN A 113 7.41 -15.02 -20.19
CA GLN A 113 6.02 -15.46 -20.34
C GLN A 113 5.03 -14.55 -19.59
N ALA A 114 5.45 -13.96 -18.47
CA ALA A 114 4.67 -12.95 -17.76
C ALA A 114 4.54 -11.66 -18.58
N GLU A 115 5.64 -11.18 -19.17
CA GLU A 115 5.62 -10.04 -20.10
C GLU A 115 4.73 -10.33 -21.31
N LYS A 116 4.89 -11.52 -21.91
CA LYS A 116 4.06 -11.95 -23.03
C LYS A 116 2.57 -12.02 -22.67
N MET A 117 2.21 -12.47 -21.46
CA MET A 117 0.81 -12.49 -21.00
C MET A 117 0.21 -11.08 -20.99
N LEU A 118 0.99 -10.07 -20.58
CA LEU A 118 0.54 -8.67 -20.61
C LEU A 118 0.39 -8.15 -22.04
N PHE A 119 1.29 -8.50 -22.96
CA PHE A 119 1.12 -8.17 -24.38
C PHE A 119 -0.10 -8.86 -24.98
N ASP A 120 -0.30 -10.14 -24.69
CA ASP A 120 -1.49 -10.88 -25.14
C ASP A 120 -2.77 -10.21 -24.59
N CYS A 121 -2.77 -9.72 -23.34
CA CYS A 121 -3.87 -8.94 -22.78
C CYS A 121 -4.12 -7.63 -23.55
N LEU A 122 -3.06 -6.87 -23.85
CA LEU A 122 -3.17 -5.64 -24.62
C LEU A 122 -3.68 -5.90 -26.04
N ASP A 123 -3.18 -6.94 -26.72
CA ASP A 123 -3.64 -7.37 -28.05
C ASP A 123 -5.09 -7.87 -28.04
N ALA A 124 -5.57 -8.36 -26.90
CA ALA A 124 -6.95 -8.81 -26.76
C ALA A 124 -7.95 -7.65 -26.58
N ILE A 125 -7.50 -6.40 -26.42
CA ILE A 125 -8.39 -5.23 -26.29
C ILE A 125 -9.05 -4.90 -27.63
N PRO A 126 -8.29 -4.55 -28.70
CA PRO A 126 -8.90 -4.23 -29.98
C PRO A 126 -9.57 -5.47 -30.61
N VAL A 127 -10.68 -5.26 -31.32
CA VAL A 127 -11.36 -6.34 -32.07
C VAL A 127 -10.57 -6.74 -33.33
N SER A 128 -9.82 -5.80 -33.90
CA SER A 128 -8.97 -6.02 -35.08
C SER A 128 -7.68 -5.23 -35.00
N GLY A 129 -6.60 -5.76 -35.57
CA GLY A 129 -5.27 -5.17 -35.49
C GLY A 129 -4.52 -5.63 -34.24
N GLY A 130 -3.54 -4.84 -33.81
CA GLY A 130 -2.76 -5.10 -32.60
C GLY A 130 -2.75 -3.88 -31.69
N TRP A 131 -2.34 -4.09 -30.44
CA TRP A 131 -2.34 -3.00 -29.45
C TRP A 131 -1.38 -1.87 -29.80
N ASN A 132 -0.26 -2.19 -30.47
CA ASN A 132 0.75 -1.24 -30.88
C ASN A 132 0.33 -0.46 -32.15
N SER A 133 -0.61 0.47 -31.96
CA SER A 133 -1.24 1.27 -33.02
C SER A 133 -1.34 2.74 -32.59
N TRP A 134 -2.02 3.59 -33.37
CA TRP A 134 -2.29 4.98 -32.98
C TRP A 134 -3.07 5.10 -31.65
N SER A 135 -3.73 4.01 -31.22
CA SER A 135 -4.54 3.94 -30.01
C SER A 135 -3.83 3.28 -28.81
N SER A 136 -2.52 2.97 -28.89
CA SER A 136 -1.77 2.24 -27.84
C SER A 136 -1.96 2.81 -26.44
N TRP A 137 -1.96 4.14 -26.29
CA TRP A 137 -2.18 4.81 -25.00
C TRP A 137 -3.59 4.65 -24.46
N SER A 138 -4.60 4.63 -25.34
CA SER A 138 -6.00 4.39 -24.95
C SER A 138 -6.16 2.96 -24.44
N TYR A 139 -5.59 1.98 -25.14
CA TYR A 139 -5.63 0.57 -24.74
C TYR A 139 -4.89 0.32 -23.44
N LEU A 140 -3.69 0.90 -23.27
CA LEU A 140 -2.96 0.82 -22.00
C LEU A 140 -3.80 1.42 -20.86
N ARG A 141 -4.34 2.63 -21.02
CA ARG A 141 -5.13 3.28 -19.97
C ARG A 141 -6.35 2.46 -19.59
N TYR A 142 -7.08 1.95 -20.58
CA TYR A 142 -8.21 1.05 -20.35
C TYR A 142 -7.78 -0.18 -19.54
N PHE A 143 -6.66 -0.81 -19.89
CA PHE A 143 -6.14 -1.97 -19.18
C PHE A 143 -5.74 -1.65 -17.73
N LEU A 144 -5.05 -0.52 -17.49
CA LEU A 144 -4.68 -0.09 -16.14
C LEU A 144 -5.92 0.18 -15.28
N HIS A 145 -6.93 0.85 -15.85
CA HIS A 145 -8.18 1.17 -15.15
C HIS A 145 -8.99 -0.10 -14.86
N TRP A 146 -9.00 -1.06 -15.78
CA TRP A 146 -9.63 -2.37 -15.59
C TRP A 146 -8.96 -3.16 -14.48
N LEU A 147 -7.63 -3.14 -14.40
CA LEU A 147 -6.87 -3.74 -13.31
C LEU A 147 -7.15 -3.03 -11.98
N LEU A 148 -7.11 -1.70 -11.92
CA LEU A 148 -7.36 -0.95 -10.68
C LEU A 148 -8.79 -1.12 -10.17
N PHE A 149 -9.78 -1.21 -11.07
CA PHE A 149 -11.15 -1.61 -10.74
C PHE A 149 -11.20 -3.03 -10.17
N GLY A 150 -10.55 -4.00 -10.84
CA GLY A 150 -10.48 -5.39 -10.38
C GLY A 150 -9.77 -5.54 -9.04
N LEU A 151 -8.74 -4.74 -8.77
CA LEU A 151 -8.00 -4.69 -7.52
C LEU A 151 -8.76 -3.98 -6.39
N GLY A 152 -9.87 -3.31 -6.70
CA GLY A 152 -10.75 -2.68 -5.71
C GLY A 152 -10.35 -1.26 -5.31
N HIS A 153 -9.48 -0.60 -6.10
CA HIS A 153 -8.99 0.73 -5.76
C HIS A 153 -10.16 1.74 -5.67
N PRO A 154 -10.27 2.53 -4.60
CA PRO A 154 -11.42 3.41 -4.36
C PRO A 154 -11.63 4.53 -5.39
N GLY A 155 -10.58 4.89 -6.13
CA GLY A 155 -10.68 5.81 -7.27
C GLY A 155 -11.40 5.25 -8.51
N TYR A 156 -11.59 3.93 -8.60
CA TYR A 156 -12.16 3.25 -9.78
C TYR A 156 -13.43 2.51 -9.35
N LYS A 157 -14.53 3.26 -9.23
CA LYS A 157 -15.80 2.78 -8.67
C LYS A 157 -16.61 1.90 -9.63
N GLU A 158 -16.48 2.16 -10.91
CA GLU A 158 -17.21 1.50 -11.98
C GLU A 158 -16.24 0.82 -12.94
N LEU A 159 -16.71 -0.23 -13.62
CA LEU A 159 -15.94 -0.88 -14.68
C LEU A 159 -15.65 0.18 -15.76
N PRO A 160 -14.41 0.32 -16.23
CA PRO A 160 -14.09 1.35 -17.22
C PRO A 160 -14.85 1.09 -18.52
N GLU A 161 -15.28 2.17 -19.16
CA GLU A 161 -15.90 2.12 -20.48
C GLU A 161 -14.90 1.57 -21.51
N GLU A 162 -15.37 0.65 -22.34
CA GLU A 162 -14.55 0.07 -23.40
C GLU A 162 -14.25 1.13 -24.48
N PRO A 163 -13.00 1.23 -24.98
CA PRO A 163 -12.72 2.13 -26.08
C PRO A 163 -13.60 1.81 -27.30
N GLN A 164 -13.94 2.83 -28.09
CA GLN A 164 -14.77 2.65 -29.28
C GLN A 164 -14.22 1.55 -30.20
N GLY A 165 -15.08 0.61 -30.62
CA GLY A 165 -14.69 -0.52 -31.48
C GLY A 165 -13.92 -1.63 -30.75
N CYS A 166 -13.90 -1.62 -29.42
CA CYS A 166 -13.29 -2.66 -28.58
C CYS A 166 -14.31 -3.50 -27.82
N GLU A 167 -15.55 -3.62 -28.32
CA GLU A 167 -16.67 -4.25 -27.62
C GLU A 167 -16.30 -5.67 -27.13
N GLY A 168 -16.54 -5.95 -25.84
CA GLY A 168 -16.20 -7.20 -25.17
C GLY A 168 -14.74 -7.30 -24.68
N ALA A 169 -13.96 -6.22 -24.72
CA ALA A 169 -12.58 -6.19 -24.24
C ALA A 169 -12.47 -6.66 -22.78
N SER A 170 -13.36 -6.22 -21.89
CA SER A 170 -13.36 -6.62 -20.48
C SER A 170 -13.45 -8.15 -20.32
N MET A 171 -14.25 -8.80 -21.16
CA MET A 171 -14.47 -10.24 -21.10
C MET A 171 -13.30 -11.02 -21.69
N ARG A 172 -12.66 -10.50 -22.75
CA ARG A 172 -11.43 -11.08 -23.30
C ARG A 172 -10.29 -10.98 -22.30
N LEU A 173 -10.14 -9.83 -21.63
CA LEU A 173 -9.19 -9.64 -20.53
C LEU A 173 -9.46 -10.59 -19.37
N TYR A 174 -10.72 -10.73 -18.93
CA TYR A 174 -11.09 -11.64 -17.85
C TYR A 174 -10.69 -13.11 -18.13
N GLN A 175 -10.75 -13.55 -19.38
CA GLN A 175 -10.36 -14.90 -19.79
C GLN A 175 -8.85 -15.10 -19.93
N LEU A 176 -8.09 -14.02 -20.14
CA LEU A 176 -6.69 -14.08 -20.56
C LEU A 176 -5.71 -13.65 -19.46
N PHE A 177 -6.09 -12.64 -18.66
CA PHE A 177 -5.24 -12.09 -17.62
C PHE A 177 -5.05 -13.12 -16.50
N ASP A 178 -3.79 -13.51 -16.31
CA ASP A 178 -3.41 -14.44 -15.26
C ASP A 178 -2.45 -13.76 -14.28
N LEU A 179 -3.03 -13.34 -13.16
CA LEU A 179 -2.34 -12.70 -12.05
C LEU A 179 -1.18 -13.54 -11.50
N SER A 180 -1.26 -14.87 -11.60
CA SER A 180 -0.28 -15.79 -11.02
C SER A 180 1.11 -15.61 -11.62
N TYR A 181 1.21 -15.26 -12.91
CA TYR A 181 2.49 -14.96 -13.56
C TYR A 181 3.21 -13.80 -12.87
N LEU A 182 2.50 -12.72 -12.61
CA LEU A 182 3.08 -11.50 -12.03
C LEU A 182 3.53 -11.74 -10.59
N LEU A 183 2.72 -12.46 -9.80
CA LEU A 183 3.06 -12.78 -8.41
C LEU A 183 4.19 -13.80 -8.30
N MET A 184 4.34 -14.70 -9.26
CA MET A 184 5.42 -15.69 -9.24
C MET A 184 6.76 -15.13 -9.70
N PHE A 185 6.72 -14.18 -10.64
CA PHE A 185 7.90 -13.53 -11.22
C PHE A 185 7.78 -12.01 -11.05
N PRO A 186 7.93 -11.50 -9.82
CA PRO A 186 7.74 -10.09 -9.54
C PRO A 186 8.82 -9.27 -10.24
N TYR A 187 8.38 -8.28 -11.02
CA TYR A 187 9.25 -7.41 -11.81
C TYR A 187 8.52 -6.11 -12.19
N ASP A 188 9.27 -5.09 -12.62
CA ASP A 188 8.71 -3.88 -13.23
C ASP A 188 8.35 -4.13 -14.70
N TYR A 189 7.22 -4.80 -14.93
CA TYR A 189 6.77 -5.09 -16.30
C TYR A 189 6.27 -3.85 -17.02
N PHE A 190 5.62 -2.90 -16.32
CA PHE A 190 5.13 -1.68 -16.97
C PHE A 190 6.27 -0.78 -17.42
N GLY A 191 7.39 -0.74 -16.68
CA GLY A 191 8.63 -0.10 -17.11
C GLY A 191 9.19 -0.69 -18.41
N ARG A 192 8.85 -1.94 -18.77
CA ARG A 192 9.24 -2.55 -20.04
C ARG A 192 8.21 -2.35 -21.16
N ILE A 193 6.93 -2.26 -20.82
CA ILE A 193 5.83 -2.04 -21.77
C ILE A 193 5.83 -0.60 -22.29
N LEU A 194 5.95 0.39 -21.39
CA LEU A 194 5.86 1.82 -21.74
C LEU A 194 6.84 2.26 -22.84
N PRO A 195 8.13 1.86 -22.80
CA PRO A 195 9.06 2.14 -23.89
C PRO A 195 8.57 1.69 -25.27
N GLN A 196 7.82 0.59 -25.35
CA GLN A 196 7.32 0.06 -26.62
C GLN A 196 6.19 0.91 -27.22
N ILE A 197 5.44 1.63 -26.37
CA ILE A 197 4.37 2.55 -26.78
C ILE A 197 4.95 3.87 -27.29
N SER A 198 5.87 4.46 -26.51
CA SER A 198 6.36 5.81 -26.77
C SER A 198 7.29 5.90 -27.98
N GLY A 199 7.91 4.78 -28.41
CA GLY A 199 8.97 4.79 -29.40
C GLY A 199 10.20 5.62 -28.95
N LYS A 200 11.32 5.51 -29.67
CA LYS A 200 12.59 6.15 -29.24
C LYS A 200 12.52 7.69 -29.14
N LYS A 201 11.83 8.33 -30.08
CA LYS A 201 11.72 9.81 -30.13
C LYS A 201 10.80 10.37 -29.04
N ALA A 202 9.66 9.73 -28.74
CA ALA A 202 8.79 10.22 -27.68
C ALA A 202 9.33 9.86 -26.28
N GLN A 203 10.12 8.79 -26.11
CA GLN A 203 10.88 8.58 -24.87
C GLN A 203 11.83 9.74 -24.59
N GLN A 204 12.59 10.19 -25.59
CA GLN A 204 13.48 11.35 -25.45
C GLN A 204 12.71 12.63 -25.11
N ALA A 205 11.52 12.82 -25.70
CA ALA A 205 10.69 14.00 -25.43
C ALA A 205 9.98 13.97 -24.07
N THR A 206 9.58 12.79 -23.59
CA THR A 206 8.90 12.61 -22.30
C THR A 206 9.85 12.46 -21.12
N GLY A 207 11.13 12.19 -21.37
CA GLY A 207 12.15 11.99 -20.34
C GLY A 207 11.97 10.70 -19.53
N PHE A 208 11.10 9.78 -19.95
CA PHE A 208 10.87 8.53 -19.22
C PHE A 208 11.91 7.47 -19.59
N PHE A 209 12.79 7.16 -18.62
CA PHE A 209 13.80 6.12 -18.72
C PHE A 209 13.62 5.15 -17.54
N PRO A 210 13.02 3.96 -17.75
CA PRO A 210 12.79 3.03 -16.67
C PRO A 210 14.12 2.57 -16.08
N THR A 211 14.31 2.80 -14.79
CA THR A 211 15.53 2.34 -14.09
C THR A 211 15.53 0.80 -14.08
N PRO A 212 16.58 0.15 -14.62
CA PRO A 212 16.66 -1.31 -14.60
C PRO A 212 16.49 -1.86 -13.18
N MET A 213 15.73 -2.95 -13.03
CA MET A 213 15.41 -3.52 -11.71
C MET A 213 16.67 -3.85 -10.92
N VAL A 214 17.70 -4.42 -11.56
CA VAL A 214 18.99 -4.74 -10.93
C VAL A 214 19.70 -3.50 -10.35
N VAL A 215 19.57 -2.34 -11.00
CA VAL A 215 20.14 -1.07 -10.50
C VAL A 215 19.32 -0.57 -9.33
N SER A 216 18.00 -0.66 -9.41
CA SER A 216 17.08 -0.31 -8.32
C SER A 216 17.37 -1.16 -7.07
N GLU A 217 17.59 -2.46 -7.24
CA GLU A 217 17.97 -3.39 -6.15
C GLU A 217 19.32 -3.03 -5.53
N PHE A 218 20.32 -2.71 -6.37
CA PHE A 218 21.64 -2.31 -5.90
C PHE A 218 21.57 -1.02 -5.05
N ILE A 219 20.91 0.02 -5.56
CA ILE A 219 20.71 1.28 -4.84
C ILE A 219 19.98 1.02 -3.52
N SER A 220 18.95 0.17 -3.53
CA SER A 220 18.18 -0.11 -2.32
C SER A 220 19.00 -0.78 -1.24
N LYS A 221 19.85 -1.75 -1.61
CA LYS A 221 20.76 -2.41 -0.67
C LYS A 221 21.80 -1.46 -0.06
N ILE A 222 22.23 -0.43 -0.81
CA ILE A 222 23.14 0.60 -0.29
C ILE A 222 22.42 1.50 0.71
N LEU A 223 21.20 1.93 0.39
CA LEU A 223 20.43 2.85 1.24
C LEU A 223 19.97 2.20 2.55
N ASP A 224 19.76 0.88 2.54
CA ASP A 224 19.18 0.13 3.67
C ASP A 224 20.13 -0.89 4.31
N SER A 225 21.44 -0.79 4.08
CA SER A 225 22.45 -1.74 4.61
C SER A 225 22.41 -1.91 6.14
N ASP A 226 21.85 -0.94 6.87
CA ASP A 226 21.74 -0.93 8.34
C ASP A 226 20.28 -1.05 8.87
N CYS A 227 19.29 -1.22 8.00
CA CYS A 227 17.87 -1.04 8.36
C CYS A 227 17.11 -2.34 8.75
N SER A 228 17.55 -3.54 8.32
CA SER A 228 16.67 -4.72 8.34
C SER A 228 16.23 -5.19 9.74
N ASN A 229 17.10 -5.07 10.75
CA ASN A 229 16.84 -5.59 12.09
C ASN A 229 16.11 -4.62 13.05
N ASN A 230 15.89 -3.36 12.66
CA ASN A 230 15.30 -2.35 13.53
C ASN A 230 13.85 -2.02 13.13
N LYS A 231 12.88 -2.23 14.04
CA LYS A 231 11.46 -1.85 13.83
C LYS A 231 11.30 -0.39 13.40
N LEU A 232 12.07 0.52 13.99
CA LEU A 232 11.98 1.95 13.69
C LEU A 232 12.55 2.28 12.30
N ALA A 233 13.51 1.51 11.80
CA ALA A 233 14.06 1.76 10.48
C ALA A 233 13.02 1.49 9.37
N ARG A 234 12.12 0.53 9.59
CA ARG A 234 11.05 0.16 8.65
C ARG A 234 10.02 1.26 8.40
N ILE A 235 9.95 2.29 9.24
CA ILE A 235 8.99 3.40 9.07
C ILE A 235 9.63 4.66 8.47
N LYS A 236 10.92 4.62 8.14
CA LYS A 236 11.58 5.72 7.42
C LYS A 236 10.88 5.92 6.09
N THR A 237 10.60 7.17 5.75
CA THR A 237 9.99 7.53 4.47
C THR A 237 11.07 7.62 3.40
N VAL A 238 10.89 6.85 2.33
CA VAL A 238 11.69 7.01 1.11
C VAL A 238 11.00 7.99 0.18
N ASN A 239 11.77 8.88 -0.44
CA ASN A 239 11.24 9.88 -1.36
C ASN A 239 11.81 9.65 -2.75
N GLU A 240 10.95 9.58 -3.75
CA GLU A 240 11.32 9.43 -5.16
C GLU A 240 10.63 10.52 -5.99
N PRO A 241 11.32 11.63 -6.33
CA PRO A 241 10.74 12.79 -6.99
C PRO A 241 10.44 12.59 -8.50
N ALA A 242 10.87 11.47 -9.09
CA ALA A 242 10.57 11.09 -10.47
C ALA A 242 10.27 9.58 -10.52
N VAL A 243 9.18 9.18 -9.87
CA VAL A 243 8.91 7.77 -9.54
C VAL A 243 8.65 6.89 -10.76
N GLY A 244 8.16 7.45 -11.86
CA GLY A 244 7.82 6.67 -13.04
C GLY A 244 6.87 5.53 -12.69
N THR A 245 7.23 4.31 -13.10
CA THR A 245 6.50 3.07 -12.78
C THR A 245 6.79 2.52 -11.38
N GLY A 246 7.66 3.18 -10.62
CA GLY A 246 7.95 2.87 -9.23
C GLY A 246 9.01 1.80 -8.99
N SER A 247 9.86 1.47 -9.96
CA SER A 247 10.89 0.41 -9.83
C SER A 247 11.77 0.57 -8.58
N MET A 248 12.22 1.79 -8.28
CA MET A 248 13.02 2.07 -7.07
C MET A 248 12.20 1.90 -5.79
N LEU A 249 10.96 2.36 -5.77
CA LEU A 249 10.08 2.15 -4.62
C LEU A 249 9.74 0.67 -4.43
N LEU A 250 9.57 -0.09 -5.51
CA LEU A 250 9.36 -1.54 -5.44
C LEU A 250 10.51 -2.23 -4.70
N THR A 251 11.76 -1.96 -5.07
CA THR A 251 12.91 -2.57 -4.41
C THR A 251 13.08 -2.08 -2.97
N GLN A 252 12.81 -0.80 -2.72
CA GLN A 252 12.79 -0.17 -1.39
C GLN A 252 11.73 -0.77 -0.46
N SER A 253 10.61 -1.27 -0.99
CA SER A 253 9.58 -1.91 -0.19
C SER A 253 10.08 -3.16 0.58
N ASN A 254 11.22 -3.75 0.18
CA ASN A 254 11.88 -4.79 0.99
C ASN A 254 12.29 -4.28 2.38
N TYR A 255 12.49 -2.98 2.57
CA TYR A 255 13.12 -2.42 3.76
C TYR A 255 12.25 -1.40 4.51
N ASN A 256 11.31 -0.76 3.83
CA ASN A 256 10.46 0.26 4.45
C ASN A 256 8.98 0.15 4.07
N LEU A 257 8.15 0.73 4.94
CA LEU A 257 6.69 0.75 4.89
C LEU A 257 6.14 2.09 4.43
N CYS A 258 6.98 3.12 4.34
CA CYS A 258 6.61 4.49 4.04
C CYS A 258 7.34 4.99 2.80
N ALA A 259 6.61 5.49 1.80
CA ALA A 259 7.23 6.11 0.63
C ALA A 259 6.39 7.24 0.03
N ILE A 260 7.05 8.28 -0.48
CA ILE A 260 6.44 9.35 -1.27
C ILE A 260 7.04 9.28 -2.67
N GLY A 261 6.21 8.95 -3.66
CA GLY A 261 6.58 9.01 -5.07
C GLY A 261 5.91 10.19 -5.77
N ILE A 262 6.64 10.91 -6.61
CA ILE A 262 6.12 12.04 -7.39
C ILE A 262 6.40 11.80 -8.86
N ASP A 263 5.40 12.01 -9.73
CA ASP A 263 5.60 12.04 -11.18
C ASP A 263 4.65 13.03 -11.83
N LEU A 264 5.06 13.62 -12.95
CA LEU A 264 4.20 14.48 -13.74
C LEU A 264 3.11 13.69 -14.48
N ASN A 265 3.41 12.45 -14.87
CA ASN A 265 2.54 11.65 -15.72
C ASN A 265 1.68 10.70 -14.88
N ARG A 266 0.36 10.98 -14.89
CA ARG A 266 -0.63 10.16 -14.20
C ARG A 266 -0.61 8.68 -14.58
N VAL A 267 -0.34 8.35 -15.85
CA VAL A 267 -0.30 6.94 -16.32
C VAL A 267 0.85 6.19 -15.66
N TYR A 268 1.99 6.85 -15.43
CA TYR A 268 3.14 6.21 -14.77
C TYR A 268 2.81 5.90 -13.30
N LEU A 269 2.13 6.84 -12.63
CA LEU A 269 1.63 6.63 -11.27
C LEU A 269 0.58 5.52 -11.18
N GLU A 270 -0.30 5.39 -12.17
CA GLU A 270 -1.26 4.27 -12.25
C GLU A 270 -0.55 2.91 -12.44
N CYS A 271 0.49 2.87 -13.27
CA CYS A 271 1.38 1.70 -13.36
C CYS A 271 2.01 1.40 -11.99
N ALA A 272 2.63 2.38 -11.34
CA ALA A 272 3.23 2.21 -10.01
C ALA A 272 2.23 1.67 -8.99
N LEU A 273 1.01 2.22 -8.97
CA LEU A 273 -0.05 1.83 -8.06
C LEU A 273 -0.47 0.35 -8.25
N ILE A 274 -0.60 -0.12 -9.49
CA ILE A 274 -0.88 -1.54 -9.76
C ILE A 274 0.28 -2.41 -9.23
N GLN A 275 1.52 -2.02 -9.48
CA GLN A 275 2.68 -2.78 -9.00
C GLN A 275 2.77 -2.78 -7.48
N PHE A 276 2.34 -1.72 -6.82
CA PHE A 276 2.22 -1.68 -5.36
C PHE A 276 1.12 -2.62 -4.86
N ALA A 277 -0.01 -2.74 -5.56
CA ALA A 277 -1.02 -3.73 -5.19
C ALA A 277 -0.46 -5.16 -5.26
N LEU A 278 0.35 -5.45 -6.27
CA LEU A 278 0.96 -6.76 -6.49
C LEU A 278 2.05 -7.07 -5.47
N TYR A 279 2.91 -6.09 -5.18
CA TYR A 279 4.20 -6.34 -4.53
C TYR A 279 4.45 -5.52 -3.27
N ALA A 280 3.82 -4.37 -3.07
CA ALA A 280 4.07 -3.48 -1.94
C ALA A 280 2.74 -2.93 -1.36
N PRO A 281 1.94 -3.76 -0.67
CA PRO A 281 0.57 -3.39 -0.28
C PRO A 281 0.48 -2.12 0.56
N TRP A 282 1.50 -1.83 1.37
CA TRP A 282 1.59 -0.61 2.19
C TRP A 282 1.79 0.67 1.37
N TYR A 283 2.22 0.59 0.10
CA TYR A 283 2.21 1.75 -0.80
C TYR A 283 0.92 1.88 -1.61
N TYR A 284 0.23 0.77 -1.86
CA TYR A 284 -1.05 0.77 -2.56
C TYR A 284 -2.20 1.20 -1.65
N CYS A 285 -2.27 0.64 -0.45
CA CYS A 285 -3.23 0.97 0.59
C CYS A 285 -2.43 1.30 1.85
N PRO A 286 -2.12 2.58 2.11
CA PRO A 286 -1.26 2.99 3.21
C PRO A 286 -1.66 2.43 4.57
N ILE A 287 -0.66 2.23 5.43
CA ILE A 287 -0.91 1.96 6.84
C ILE A 287 -1.44 3.25 7.46
N TRP A 288 -2.71 3.25 7.84
CA TRP A 288 -3.47 4.49 8.11
C TRP A 288 -2.85 5.35 9.21
N TRP A 289 -2.22 4.73 10.20
CA TRP A 289 -1.59 5.42 11.32
C TRP A 289 -0.14 5.86 11.06
N LEU A 290 0.50 5.43 9.97
CA LEU A 290 1.84 5.89 9.59
C LEU A 290 1.80 7.24 8.86
N GLY A 291 0.74 7.52 8.09
CA GLY A 291 0.48 8.82 7.45
C GLY A 291 1.49 9.30 6.39
N ASN A 292 2.62 8.61 6.22
CA ASN A 292 3.75 9.06 5.41
C ASN A 292 3.89 8.23 4.12
N THR A 293 2.78 8.01 3.41
CA THR A 293 2.81 7.23 2.17
C THR A 293 1.87 7.79 1.12
N ASP A 294 2.42 8.21 -0.01
CA ASP A 294 1.63 8.78 -1.09
C ASP A 294 2.27 8.62 -2.47
N LEU A 295 1.42 8.64 -3.48
CA LEU A 295 1.81 8.95 -4.85
C LEU A 295 1.22 10.30 -5.22
N ILE A 296 2.04 11.20 -5.75
CA ILE A 296 1.65 12.56 -6.06
C ILE A 296 1.83 12.80 -7.55
N CYS A 297 0.74 13.18 -8.22
CA CYS A 297 0.80 13.71 -9.56
C CYS A 297 1.21 15.18 -9.47
N GLY A 298 2.31 15.58 -10.10
CA GLY A 298 2.78 16.96 -10.02
C GLY A 298 4.19 17.15 -10.56
N ASN A 299 4.59 18.40 -10.73
CA ASN A 299 5.93 18.72 -11.21
C ASN A 299 6.89 18.92 -10.03
N SER A 300 7.73 17.93 -9.74
CA SER A 300 8.71 18.00 -8.65
C SER A 300 9.79 19.08 -8.85
N LEU A 301 10.04 19.50 -10.10
CA LEU A 301 11.01 20.56 -10.40
C LEU A 301 10.44 21.95 -10.16
N THR A 302 9.17 22.19 -10.51
CA THR A 302 8.53 23.52 -10.34
C THR A 302 7.71 23.65 -9.06
N LEU A 303 7.47 22.55 -8.36
CA LEU A 303 6.61 22.47 -7.16
C LEU A 303 5.15 22.88 -7.42
N GLU A 304 4.63 22.61 -8.62
CA GLU A 304 3.28 22.98 -9.06
C GLU A 304 2.38 21.78 -9.34
N ASN A 305 1.06 22.01 -9.23
CA ASN A 305 -0.01 21.07 -9.59
C ASN A 305 0.04 19.72 -8.84
N PHE A 306 0.36 19.76 -7.54
CA PHE A 306 0.46 18.57 -6.69
C PHE A 306 -0.93 18.03 -6.35
N GLU A 307 -1.23 16.83 -6.84
CA GLU A 307 -2.43 16.08 -6.51
C GLU A 307 -2.05 14.73 -5.91
N SER A 308 -2.37 14.56 -4.62
CA SER A 308 -2.24 13.28 -3.94
C SER A 308 -3.18 12.22 -4.52
N ILE A 309 -2.69 10.99 -4.64
CA ILE A 309 -3.48 9.80 -5.01
C ILE A 309 -3.96 9.08 -3.76
N ASN A 310 -3.06 8.70 -2.87
CA ASN A 310 -3.43 7.87 -1.73
C ASN A 310 -4.22 8.66 -0.70
N THR A 311 -3.76 9.87 -0.35
CA THR A 311 -4.50 10.72 0.61
C THR A 311 -5.88 11.07 0.06
N LYS A 312 -6.00 11.36 -1.24
CA LYS A 312 -7.29 11.67 -1.87
C LYS A 312 -8.31 10.54 -1.73
N PHE A 313 -7.92 9.29 -1.93
CA PHE A 313 -8.87 8.19 -2.01
C PHE A 313 -8.94 7.30 -0.76
N TRP A 314 -7.85 7.11 -0.03
CA TRP A 314 -7.81 6.23 1.14
C TRP A 314 -8.09 6.96 2.45
N LEU A 315 -7.69 8.23 2.60
CA LEU A 315 -7.93 8.98 3.85
C LEU A 315 -9.41 9.01 4.24
N PRO A 316 -10.38 9.25 3.32
CA PRO A 316 -11.79 9.20 3.68
C PRO A 316 -12.24 7.82 4.19
N ILE A 317 -11.69 6.73 3.62
CA ILE A 317 -12.00 5.35 4.03
C ILE A 317 -11.42 5.06 5.42
N PHE A 318 -10.21 5.53 5.68
CA PHE A 318 -9.60 5.39 7.00
C PHE A 318 -10.31 6.21 8.08
N ALA A 319 -10.81 7.40 7.75
CA ALA A 319 -11.60 8.21 8.67
C ALA A 319 -12.84 7.47 9.17
N ASP A 320 -13.48 6.66 8.32
CA ASP A 320 -14.61 5.81 8.71
C ASP A 320 -14.21 4.67 9.67
N ILE A 321 -13.01 4.10 9.51
CA ILE A 321 -12.48 3.07 10.43
C ILE A 321 -12.17 3.68 11.79
N VAL A 322 -11.65 4.90 11.79
CA VAL A 322 -11.31 5.66 13.00
C VAL A 322 -12.51 6.50 13.45
N LYS A 323 -13.76 6.09 13.17
CA LYS A 323 -14.97 6.61 13.85
C LYS A 323 -14.94 6.24 15.34
N VAL A 324 -14.02 6.85 16.06
CA VAL A 324 -14.22 7.32 17.41
C VAL A 324 -15.34 8.35 17.29
N LYS A 325 -16.50 8.05 17.87
CA LYS A 325 -17.39 9.13 18.33
C LYS A 325 -16.54 9.96 19.28
N LEU A 326 -15.97 11.07 18.79
CA LEU A 326 -15.65 12.18 19.65
C LEU A 326 -17.00 12.77 20.02
N GLU A 327 -17.65 12.20 21.05
CA GLU A 327 -18.66 12.98 21.73
C GLU A 327 -17.93 14.23 22.23
N PRO A 328 -18.42 15.44 21.91
CA PRO A 328 -17.78 16.66 22.36
C PRO A 328 -17.64 16.53 23.87
N ILE A 329 -16.40 16.49 24.36
CA ILE A 329 -16.12 16.58 25.79
C ILE A 329 -16.81 17.86 26.21
N ASP A 330 -17.83 17.71 27.05
CA ASP A 330 -18.64 18.79 27.56
C ASP A 330 -17.69 19.93 27.96
N ASN A 331 -17.73 21.02 27.19
CA ASN A 331 -16.72 22.08 27.28
C ASN A 331 -16.65 22.62 28.71
N GLU A 332 -17.77 22.56 29.43
CA GLU A 332 -17.85 22.88 30.85
C GLU A 332 -17.01 21.93 31.70
N ILE A 333 -17.09 20.62 31.53
CA ILE A 333 -16.31 19.63 32.30
C ILE A 333 -14.81 19.78 32.03
N TYR A 334 -14.40 20.03 30.79
CA TYR A 334 -13.00 20.27 30.45
C TYR A 334 -12.47 21.57 31.09
N GLN A 335 -13.25 22.66 31.01
CA GLN A 335 -12.89 23.93 31.62
C GLN A 335 -12.87 23.85 33.16
N GLU A 336 -13.81 23.13 33.77
CA GLU A 336 -13.87 22.87 35.22
C GLU A 336 -12.62 22.11 35.69
N ASN A 337 -12.26 21.04 34.98
CA ASN A 337 -11.07 20.24 35.28
C ASN A 337 -9.77 21.02 35.08
N LEU A 338 -9.69 21.87 34.04
CA LEU A 338 -8.55 22.74 33.81
C LEU A 338 -8.43 23.80 34.91
N LYS A 339 -9.54 24.41 35.34
CA LYS A 339 -9.58 25.38 36.45
C LYS A 339 -9.14 24.76 37.77
N GLN A 340 -9.65 23.57 38.10
CA GLN A 340 -9.26 22.85 39.32
C GLN A 340 -7.80 22.45 39.30
N THR A 341 -7.26 22.08 38.12
CA THR A 341 -5.86 21.72 37.94
C THR A 341 -4.95 22.95 38.10
N LEU A 342 -5.30 24.08 37.50
CA LEU A 342 -4.57 25.34 37.62
C LEU A 342 -4.59 25.89 39.06
N GLN A 343 -5.71 25.76 39.77
CA GLN A 343 -5.83 26.13 41.19
C GLN A 343 -5.01 25.23 42.14
N LYS A 344 -4.93 23.93 41.84
CA LYS A 344 -4.04 23.01 42.57
C LYS A 344 -2.57 23.30 42.31
N LEU A 345 -2.21 23.71 41.10
CA LEU A 345 -0.85 24.08 40.73
C LEU A 345 -0.41 25.40 41.39
N THR A 346 -1.30 26.40 41.50
CA THR A 346 -1.00 27.66 42.21
C THR A 346 -0.83 27.44 43.72
N LYS A 347 -1.65 26.58 44.35
CA LYS A 347 -1.48 26.22 45.77
C LYS A 347 -0.24 25.36 46.06
N LYS A 348 0.30 24.65 45.07
CA LYS A 348 1.49 23.79 45.24
C LYS A 348 2.82 24.57 45.15
N HIS A 349 2.79 25.81 44.66
CA HIS A 349 3.98 26.66 44.56
C HIS A 349 4.40 27.36 45.87
N GLU A 350 3.59 27.32 46.93
CA GLU A 350 3.94 27.89 48.25
C GLU A 350 4.51 26.88 49.26
N LYS A 351 4.51 25.58 48.96
CA LYS A 351 5.12 24.56 49.85
C LYS A 351 5.86 23.50 49.05
N LEU A 352 7.10 23.83 48.68
CA LEU A 352 8.10 22.84 48.33
C LEU A 352 8.92 22.50 49.58
N ASN A 353 8.63 21.35 50.18
CA ASN A 353 9.67 20.54 50.80
C ASN A 353 9.44 19.07 50.41
N ILE A 354 10.54 18.45 50.01
CA ILE A 354 10.67 17.14 49.39
C ILE A 354 10.45 16.06 50.46
N GLU A 355 9.64 15.04 50.16
CA GLU A 355 10.00 13.62 50.33
C GLU A 355 8.83 12.68 50.02
N ASN A 356 9.17 11.56 49.36
CA ASN A 356 8.45 10.28 49.32
C ASN A 356 6.93 10.28 49.05
N VAL A 357 6.54 10.06 47.79
CA VAL A 357 5.27 9.37 47.51
C VAL A 357 5.46 8.33 46.41
N THR A 358 5.57 7.08 46.86
CA THR A 358 5.36 5.85 46.12
C THR A 358 4.07 5.90 45.30
N ASN A 359 4.20 5.73 43.99
CA ASN A 359 3.16 5.96 43.00
C ASN A 359 2.16 4.79 42.94
N SER A 360 1.16 4.78 43.83
CA SER A 360 0.11 3.73 43.86
C SER A 360 -0.76 3.68 42.60
N ILE A 361 -0.73 4.74 41.79
CA ILE A 361 -1.45 4.85 40.51
C ILE A 361 -0.78 3.99 39.42
N VAL A 362 0.56 3.97 39.39
CA VAL A 362 1.33 3.16 38.44
C VAL A 362 1.16 1.66 38.74
N ASN A 363 1.11 1.28 40.02
CA ASN A 363 0.85 -0.10 40.43
C ASN A 363 -0.61 -0.55 40.20
N LYS A 364 -1.58 0.38 40.20
CA LYS A 364 -2.97 0.08 39.81
C LYS A 364 -3.12 -0.17 38.30
N ALA A 365 -2.36 0.55 37.47
CA ALA A 365 -2.38 0.35 36.02
C ALA A 365 -1.79 -1.00 35.57
N LEU A 366 -0.83 -1.56 36.34
CA LEU A 366 -0.18 -2.83 36.02
C LEU A 366 -0.96 -4.08 36.48
N ASN A 367 -1.95 -3.94 37.38
CA ASN A 367 -2.65 -5.07 38.03
C ASN A 367 -4.01 -5.45 37.42
N HIS A 368 -4.41 -4.87 36.28
CA HIS A 368 -5.63 -5.29 35.57
C HIS A 368 -5.32 -6.26 34.42
N GLN A 369 -5.01 -7.49 34.80
CA GLN A 369 -4.78 -8.62 33.91
C GLN A 369 -6.03 -9.51 33.71
N LYS A 370 -7.24 -8.93 33.70
CA LYS A 370 -8.50 -9.70 33.50
C LYS A 370 -9.45 -9.05 32.52
N SER A 371 -9.11 -9.18 31.25
CA SER A 371 -10.00 -9.61 30.16
C SER A 371 -9.21 -9.44 28.86
N LYS A 372 -9.01 -10.52 28.11
CA LYS A 372 -8.56 -10.36 26.72
C LYS A 372 -9.76 -9.80 25.96
N PRO A 373 -9.69 -8.57 25.40
CA PRO A 373 -10.80 -8.04 24.63
C PRO A 373 -11.00 -8.92 23.40
N LYS A 374 -12.26 -9.30 23.12
CA LYS A 374 -12.62 -9.83 21.81
C LYS A 374 -12.54 -8.67 20.82
N ILE A 375 -11.55 -8.74 19.94
CA ILE A 375 -11.30 -7.75 18.88
C ILE A 375 -12.46 -7.81 17.89
N HIS A 376 -13.39 -6.85 17.97
CA HIS A 376 -14.31 -6.54 16.87
C HIS A 376 -13.73 -5.36 16.08
N GLN A 377 -12.79 -5.65 15.19
CA GLN A 377 -12.33 -4.67 14.21
C GLN A 377 -13.10 -4.89 12.91
N ALA A 378 -13.70 -3.81 12.38
CA ALA A 378 -14.18 -3.78 11.01
C ALA A 378 -13.00 -4.16 10.09
N SER A 379 -13.12 -5.23 9.31
CA SER A 379 -12.02 -5.63 8.45
C SER A 379 -11.99 -4.66 7.26
N LEU A 380 -10.84 -4.03 7.01
CA LEU A 380 -10.65 -3.22 5.80
C LEU A 380 -10.97 -4.03 4.52
N PHE A 381 -10.86 -5.36 4.59
CA PHE A 381 -11.24 -6.28 3.52
C PHE A 381 -12.72 -6.19 3.12
N ASP A 382 -13.61 -5.72 4.00
CA ASP A 382 -15.02 -5.55 3.67
C ASP A 382 -15.27 -4.25 2.88
N TYR A 383 -14.34 -3.29 2.90
CA TYR A 383 -14.38 -2.07 2.08
C TYR A 383 -13.74 -2.25 0.69
N LEU A 384 -12.92 -3.31 0.54
CA LEU A 384 -12.24 -3.67 -0.71
C LEU A 384 -13.04 -4.66 -1.57
N LYS A 385 -14.06 -5.32 -0.99
CA LYS A 385 -15.10 -6.08 -1.69
C LYS A 385 -16.23 -5.14 -2.11
#